data_AF-A0A9D1K611-F1
#
_entry.id   AF-A0A9D1K611-F1
#
_cell.length_a   1.000
_cell.length_b   1.000
_cell.length_c   1.000
_cell.angle_alpha   90.00
_cell.angle_beta   90.00
_cell.angle_gamma   90.00
#
_symmetry.space_group_name_H-M   'P 1'
#
loop_
_entity.id
_entity.type
_entity.pdbx_description
1 polymer ?
#
loop_
_entity_poly.entity_id
_entity_poly.type
_entity_poly.pdbx_seq_one_letter_code
_entity_poly.pdbx_strand_id
1 'polypeptide(L)'
;MIMNMAYGGGAAASSKLLSALNVGDTLEVPVVADAQLRFGTHIVWKVADKNHTGYPANSVTLITDKILCMLCADAREPSNSDTDRKNYGNNRHIYSNLLQWLNSGASAGDWFVKQHDTDMYPIAGYILGDRNPYYEWPGFLTTFGADFVQALLDTTLTVSKVDEDGGGQDTFTRKIFLASKTEVGLGDTSEGAEGAPLALFSDDASRVAYPSIACVYNSDFSSANFAPSNAWNWWLRTPHHSYTMAFEDVDDTGDRGSGSYAYATSTGVRPLCNLPGSLRVSESPNAAGNYTIMN
;
A
#
# COMPACT_ATOMS: atom_id res chain seq x y z
N MET A 1 50.35 12.49 -39.97
CA MET A 1 50.02 11.47 -38.95
C MET A 1 48.85 12.04 -38.16
N ILE A 2 47.62 11.69 -38.54
CA ILE A 2 46.40 12.19 -37.89
C ILE A 2 46.04 11.13 -36.84
N MET A 3 46.17 11.49 -35.56
CA MET A 3 45.70 10.66 -34.45
C MET A 3 44.18 10.70 -34.42
N ASN A 4 43.53 9.59 -34.76
CA ASN A 4 42.14 9.35 -34.42
C ASN A 4 42.05 9.17 -32.91
N MET A 5 41.51 10.16 -32.20
CA MET A 5 40.99 9.98 -30.85
C MET A 5 39.69 9.20 -30.96
N ALA A 6 39.72 7.94 -30.53
CA ALA A 6 38.50 7.17 -30.29
C ALA A 6 37.77 7.79 -29.10
N TYR A 7 36.62 8.40 -29.36
CA TYR A 7 35.66 8.74 -28.32
C TYR A 7 35.26 7.43 -27.62
N GLY A 8 35.58 7.33 -26.33
CA GLY A 8 35.14 6.23 -25.48
C GLY A 8 33.62 6.18 -25.47
N GLY A 9 33.05 5.13 -26.05
CA GLY A 9 31.66 4.77 -25.79
C GLY A 9 31.52 4.53 -24.29
N GLY A 10 30.74 5.37 -23.62
CA GLY A 10 30.33 5.09 -22.25
C GLY A 10 29.70 3.71 -22.22
N ALA A 11 30.22 2.81 -21.39
CA ALA A 11 29.61 1.51 -21.17
C ALA A 11 28.14 1.77 -20.77
N ALA A 12 27.19 1.26 -21.56
CA ALA A 12 25.80 1.24 -21.14
C ALA A 12 25.76 0.58 -19.75
N ALA A 13 25.20 1.28 -18.76
CA ALA A 13 25.07 0.72 -17.42
C ALA A 13 24.37 -0.65 -17.55
N SER A 14 25.03 -1.71 -17.08
CA SER A 14 24.46 -3.06 -17.14
C SER A 14 23.16 -3.10 -16.36
N SER A 15 22.15 -3.77 -16.91
CA SER A 15 20.83 -3.92 -16.32
C SER A 15 20.30 -5.33 -16.53
N LYS A 16 19.46 -5.76 -15.60
CA LYS A 16 18.73 -7.03 -15.65
C LYS A 16 17.23 -6.79 -15.57
N LEU A 17 16.47 -7.84 -15.87
CA LEU A 17 15.01 -7.78 -15.77
C LEU A 17 14.58 -7.77 -14.30
N LEU A 18 13.51 -7.04 -13.99
CA LEU A 18 12.88 -7.05 -12.66
C LEU A 18 12.47 -8.48 -12.26
N SER A 19 12.01 -9.29 -13.21
CA SER A 19 11.66 -10.71 -12.98
C SER A 19 12.85 -11.58 -12.53
N ALA A 20 14.09 -11.11 -12.72
CA ALA A 20 15.29 -11.80 -12.29
C ALA A 20 15.62 -11.58 -10.80
N LEU A 21 14.96 -10.62 -10.13
CA LEU A 21 15.11 -10.43 -8.69
C LEU A 21 14.48 -11.60 -7.91
N ASN A 22 15.01 -11.89 -6.73
CA ASN A 22 14.46 -12.88 -5.82
C ASN A 22 13.32 -12.30 -4.99
N VAL A 23 12.44 -13.16 -4.47
CA VAL A 23 11.50 -12.75 -3.41
C VAL A 23 12.31 -12.25 -2.21
N GLY A 24 11.92 -11.10 -1.67
CA GLY A 24 12.65 -10.42 -0.60
C GLY A 24 13.71 -9.40 -1.06
N ASP A 25 14.15 -9.42 -2.33
CA ASP A 25 15.01 -8.36 -2.88
C ASP A 25 14.27 -7.01 -2.83
N THR A 26 15.02 -5.93 -2.62
CA THR A 26 14.46 -4.58 -2.52
C THR A 26 14.87 -3.69 -3.68
N LEU A 27 13.98 -2.77 -4.06
CA LEU A 27 14.26 -1.71 -5.01
C LEU A 27 13.74 -0.37 -4.47
N GLU A 28 14.45 0.71 -4.77
CA GLU A 28 14.07 2.05 -4.35
C GLU A 28 13.47 2.84 -5.53
N VAL A 29 12.37 3.52 -5.26
CA VAL A 29 11.68 4.39 -6.22
C VAL A 29 11.78 5.83 -5.73
N PRO A 30 12.34 6.75 -6.53
CA PRO A 30 12.45 8.16 -6.15
C PRO A 30 11.08 8.79 -5.87
N VAL A 31 11.05 9.63 -4.84
CA VAL A 31 9.88 10.44 -4.46
C VAL A 31 10.06 11.86 -5.01
N VAL A 32 9.03 12.41 -5.64
CA VAL A 32 9.05 13.79 -6.14
C VAL A 32 9.23 14.79 -5.00
N ALA A 33 9.91 15.90 -5.26
CA ALA A 33 10.34 16.86 -4.23
C ALA A 33 9.22 17.25 -3.23
N ASP A 34 8.03 17.57 -3.75
CA ASP A 34 6.89 18.02 -2.94
C ASP A 34 6.37 16.96 -1.95
N ALA A 35 6.65 15.68 -2.21
CA ALA A 35 6.21 14.57 -1.37
C ALA A 35 7.32 14.05 -0.42
N GLN A 36 8.56 14.53 -0.57
CA GLN A 36 9.71 13.98 0.19
C GLN A 36 9.64 14.27 1.68
N LEU A 37 9.01 15.37 2.10
CA LEU A 37 8.80 15.63 3.52
C LEU A 37 8.01 14.47 4.15
N ARG A 38 7.02 13.94 3.44
CA ARG A 38 6.12 12.90 3.95
C ARG A 38 6.68 11.49 3.82
N PHE A 39 7.35 11.18 2.72
CA PHE A 39 7.74 9.81 2.41
C PHE A 39 9.27 9.58 2.36
N GLY A 40 10.07 10.62 2.58
CA GLY A 40 11.51 10.59 2.36
C GLY A 40 11.87 10.73 0.88
N THR A 41 13.17 10.66 0.57
CA THR A 41 13.68 10.85 -0.80
C THR A 41 13.33 9.68 -1.73
N HIS A 42 13.10 8.49 -1.16
CA HIS A 42 12.76 7.27 -1.88
C HIS A 42 11.79 6.43 -1.04
N ILE A 43 10.91 5.69 -1.71
CA ILE A 43 10.17 4.58 -1.11
C ILE A 43 10.85 3.28 -1.54
N VAL A 44 11.20 2.45 -0.55
CA VAL A 44 11.75 1.11 -0.79
C VAL A 44 10.59 0.12 -0.90
N TRP A 45 10.62 -0.64 -1.99
CA TRP A 45 9.71 -1.72 -2.31
C TRP A 45 10.45 -3.05 -2.20
N LYS A 46 9.74 -4.10 -1.80
CA LYS A 46 10.25 -5.47 -1.63
C LYS A 46 9.47 -6.40 -2.54
N VAL A 47 10.18 -7.31 -3.22
CA VAL A 47 9.56 -8.33 -4.05
C VAL A 47 8.74 -9.28 -3.18
N ALA A 48 7.42 -9.23 -3.33
CA ALA A 48 6.47 -10.04 -2.59
C ALA A 48 6.22 -11.39 -3.28
N ASP A 49 6.07 -11.37 -4.60
CA ASP A 49 5.89 -12.57 -5.43
C ASP A 49 6.14 -12.24 -6.91
N LYS A 50 6.17 -13.27 -7.78
CA LYS A 50 6.49 -13.16 -9.20
C LYS A 50 5.66 -14.12 -10.04
N ASN A 51 5.04 -13.60 -11.10
CA ASN A 51 4.31 -14.38 -12.11
C ASN A 51 3.35 -15.42 -11.50
N HIS A 52 2.62 -15.02 -10.46
CA HIS A 52 1.69 -15.89 -9.75
C HIS A 52 0.27 -15.79 -10.33
N THR A 53 -0.55 -16.79 -10.04
CA THR A 53 -1.86 -16.95 -10.66
C THR A 53 -2.86 -15.93 -10.11
N GLY A 54 -3.73 -15.41 -10.97
CA GLY A 54 -4.74 -14.40 -10.59
C GLY A 54 -4.23 -12.96 -10.70
N TYR A 55 -2.96 -12.77 -11.03
CA TYR A 55 -2.31 -11.47 -11.18
C TYR A 55 -1.89 -11.23 -12.64
N PRO A 56 -1.53 -9.98 -13.02
CA PRO A 56 -1.14 -9.67 -14.40
C PRO A 56 0.00 -10.58 -14.89
N ALA A 57 -0.12 -11.09 -16.11
CA ALA A 57 0.85 -12.04 -16.65
C ALA A 57 2.27 -11.46 -16.69
N ASN A 58 3.26 -12.26 -16.31
CA ASN A 58 4.67 -11.86 -16.26
C ASN A 58 4.93 -10.65 -15.35
N SER A 59 4.09 -10.39 -14.33
CA SER A 59 4.33 -9.32 -13.36
C SER A 59 5.25 -9.73 -12.22
N VAL A 60 5.77 -8.72 -11.54
CA VAL A 60 6.38 -8.82 -10.21
C VAL A 60 5.51 -8.02 -9.25
N THR A 61 5.05 -8.67 -8.18
CA THR A 61 4.29 -8.02 -7.11
C THR A 61 5.27 -7.47 -6.09
N LEU A 62 5.10 -6.20 -5.75
CA LEU A 62 5.90 -5.49 -4.79
C LEU A 62 5.04 -5.06 -3.60
N ILE A 63 5.62 -5.01 -2.41
CA ILE A 63 5.05 -4.37 -1.22
C ILE A 63 6.03 -3.33 -0.70
N THR A 64 5.57 -2.25 -0.08
CA THR A 64 6.50 -1.33 0.58
C THR A 64 7.24 -2.05 1.72
N ASP A 65 8.55 -1.84 1.81
CA ASP A 65 9.37 -2.47 2.86
C ASP A 65 8.98 -1.96 4.26
N LYS A 66 8.57 -0.69 4.33
CA LYS A 66 8.12 -0.01 5.54
C LYS A 66 6.67 0.43 5.44
N ILE A 67 6.07 0.66 6.60
CA ILE A 67 4.79 1.37 6.74
C ILE A 67 5.04 2.84 6.39
N LEU A 68 4.25 3.39 5.47
CA LEU A 68 4.50 4.71 4.90
C LEU A 68 3.86 5.86 5.69
N CYS A 69 2.69 5.62 6.26
CA CYS A 69 1.90 6.64 6.98
C CYS A 69 0.86 5.96 7.89
N MET A 70 0.32 6.73 8.83
CA MET A 70 -0.74 6.31 9.76
C MET A 70 -2.05 6.99 9.36
N LEU A 71 -2.78 6.38 8.43
CA LEU A 71 -4.03 6.92 7.87
C LEU A 71 -5.19 5.99 8.21
N CYS A 72 -6.35 6.58 8.46
CA CYS A 72 -7.58 5.80 8.52
C CYS A 72 -7.92 5.20 7.15
N ALA A 73 -8.49 4.00 7.17
CA ALA A 73 -9.00 3.35 5.96
C ALA A 73 -10.18 4.15 5.40
N ASP A 74 -11.10 4.58 6.28
CA ASP A 74 -12.32 5.29 5.90
C ASP A 74 -12.84 6.21 7.02
N ALA A 75 -13.35 7.38 6.65
CA ALA A 75 -13.91 8.33 7.61
C ALA A 75 -15.26 7.86 8.17
N ARG A 76 -15.61 8.28 9.39
CA ARG A 76 -16.95 8.02 9.92
C ARG A 76 -18.02 8.74 9.12
N GLU A 77 -19.23 8.17 9.10
CA GLU A 77 -20.34 8.63 8.26
C GLU A 77 -21.54 9.12 9.09
N PRO A 78 -21.59 10.37 9.59
CA PRO A 78 -22.57 10.78 10.61
C PRO A 78 -24.05 10.59 10.23
N SER A 79 -24.36 10.59 8.93
CA SER A 79 -25.70 10.39 8.38
C SER A 79 -26.04 8.93 8.07
N ASN A 80 -25.13 7.98 8.28
CA ASN A 80 -25.40 6.56 8.04
C ASN A 80 -26.44 6.01 9.03
N SER A 81 -27.32 5.13 8.57
CA SER A 81 -28.30 4.45 9.41
C SER A 81 -27.68 3.35 10.28
N ASP A 82 -26.59 2.74 9.82
CA ASP A 82 -25.77 1.82 10.59
C ASP A 82 -25.02 2.60 11.69
N THR A 83 -25.19 2.18 12.94
CA THR A 83 -24.63 2.90 14.10
C THR A 83 -23.12 2.78 14.17
N ASP A 84 -22.55 1.67 13.73
CA ASP A 84 -21.11 1.47 13.77
C ASP A 84 -20.44 2.30 12.66
N ARG A 85 -20.96 2.26 11.43
CA ARG A 85 -20.45 3.09 10.32
C ARG A 85 -20.57 4.58 10.62
N LYS A 86 -21.65 4.98 11.27
CA LYS A 86 -21.87 6.35 11.74
C LYS A 86 -20.76 6.88 12.62
N ASN A 87 -20.25 6.02 13.50
CA ASN A 87 -19.31 6.42 14.53
C ASN A 87 -17.85 6.12 14.15
N TYR A 88 -17.62 5.10 13.32
CA TYR A 88 -16.32 4.44 13.18
C TYR A 88 -15.88 4.18 11.73
N GLY A 89 -16.66 4.60 10.73
CA GLY A 89 -16.35 4.44 9.30
C GLY A 89 -16.77 3.10 8.72
N ASN A 90 -16.58 2.92 7.42
CA ASN A 90 -17.10 1.79 6.67
C ASN A 90 -16.01 0.80 6.28
N ASN A 91 -16.23 -0.48 6.55
CA ASN A 91 -15.25 -1.51 6.23
C ASN A 91 -15.38 -2.13 4.84
N ARG A 92 -16.33 -1.67 4.02
CA ARG A 92 -16.42 -2.12 2.65
C ARG A 92 -15.29 -1.52 1.83
N HIS A 93 -14.19 -2.26 1.68
CA HIS A 93 -12.92 -1.77 1.13
C HIS A 93 -13.06 -0.98 -0.18
N ILE A 94 -13.94 -1.41 -1.08
CA ILE A 94 -14.14 -0.76 -2.38
C ILE A 94 -14.65 0.68 -2.26
N TYR A 95 -15.24 1.06 -1.12
CA TYR A 95 -15.69 2.41 -0.83
C TYR A 95 -14.66 3.26 -0.10
N SER A 96 -13.64 2.62 0.48
CA SER A 96 -12.72 3.28 1.41
C SER A 96 -12.02 4.50 0.81
N ASN A 97 -11.97 5.57 1.61
CA ASN A 97 -11.17 6.76 1.32
C ASN A 97 -9.72 6.42 0.93
N LEU A 98 -9.11 5.45 1.64
CA LEU A 98 -7.73 5.05 1.44
C LEU A 98 -7.49 4.43 0.05
N LEU A 99 -8.42 3.61 -0.45
CA LEU A 99 -8.33 3.03 -1.79
C LEU A 99 -8.37 4.11 -2.89
N GLN A 100 -9.23 5.13 -2.71
CA GLN A 100 -9.32 6.27 -3.61
C GLN A 100 -8.01 7.07 -3.61
N TRP A 101 -7.52 7.45 -2.43
CA TRP A 101 -6.30 8.23 -2.29
C TRP A 101 -5.07 7.50 -2.87
N LEU A 102 -4.92 6.20 -2.58
CA LEU A 102 -3.82 5.36 -3.10
C LEU A 102 -3.75 5.33 -4.64
N ASN A 103 -4.87 5.55 -5.32
CA ASN A 103 -4.98 5.46 -6.78
C ASN A 103 -5.30 6.80 -7.46
N SER A 104 -5.17 7.92 -6.75
CA SER A 104 -5.42 9.24 -7.32
C SER A 104 -4.12 9.92 -7.75
N GLY A 105 -4.18 10.56 -8.92
CA GLY A 105 -3.19 11.54 -9.40
C GLY A 105 -3.69 12.99 -9.31
N ALA A 106 -4.79 13.24 -8.59
CA ALA A 106 -5.37 14.57 -8.43
C ALA A 106 -4.64 15.39 -7.37
N SER A 107 -4.84 16.71 -7.42
CA SER A 107 -4.36 17.65 -6.42
C SER A 107 -5.05 17.46 -5.06
N ALA A 108 -4.50 18.11 -4.04
CA ALA A 108 -5.09 18.17 -2.69
C ALA A 108 -6.55 18.64 -2.77
N GLY A 109 -7.44 17.93 -2.07
CA GLY A 109 -8.87 18.26 -2.03
C GLY A 109 -9.69 17.87 -3.27
N ASP A 110 -9.09 17.28 -4.31
CA ASP A 110 -9.78 16.97 -5.57
C ASP A 110 -9.95 15.47 -5.84
N TRP A 111 -9.36 14.60 -5.01
CA TRP A 111 -9.32 13.16 -5.30
C TRP A 111 -10.55 12.37 -4.84
N PHE A 112 -11.31 12.89 -3.87
CA PHE A 112 -12.43 12.17 -3.26
C PHE A 112 -13.69 12.28 -4.13
N VAL A 113 -14.32 11.13 -4.34
CA VAL A 113 -15.66 11.03 -4.90
C VAL A 113 -16.50 10.16 -3.98
N LYS A 114 -17.67 10.66 -3.58
CA LYS A 114 -18.61 9.87 -2.77
C LYS A 114 -18.94 8.54 -3.47
N GLN A 115 -18.76 7.44 -2.77
CA GLN A 115 -19.09 6.09 -3.24
C GLN A 115 -20.53 5.68 -2.89
N HIS A 116 -21.13 6.36 -1.90
CA HIS A 116 -22.54 6.30 -1.54
C HIS A 116 -22.99 7.60 -0.85
N ASP A 117 -24.28 7.75 -0.56
CA ASP A 117 -24.87 9.03 -0.14
C ASP A 117 -24.31 9.60 1.17
N THR A 118 -23.94 8.70 2.08
CA THR A 118 -23.44 9.00 3.43
C THR A 118 -21.91 9.07 3.53
N ASP A 119 -21.21 8.78 2.43
CA ASP A 119 -19.74 8.75 2.37
C ASP A 119 -19.16 10.13 2.70
N MET A 120 -18.05 10.11 3.44
CA MET A 120 -17.35 11.28 3.95
C MET A 120 -15.86 11.17 3.66
N TYR A 121 -15.24 12.32 3.43
CA TYR A 121 -13.80 12.42 3.22
C TYR A 121 -13.05 12.58 4.57
N PRO A 122 -11.78 12.19 4.65
CA PRO A 122 -11.05 12.03 5.90
C PRO A 122 -10.44 13.36 6.38
N ILE A 123 -11.26 14.18 7.03
CA ILE A 123 -10.89 15.43 7.70
C ILE A 123 -11.04 15.34 9.22
N ALA A 124 -10.47 16.33 9.93
CA ALA A 124 -10.73 16.53 11.35
C ALA A 124 -12.25 16.61 11.63
N GLY A 125 -12.69 15.96 12.69
CA GLY A 125 -14.08 15.73 13.04
C GLY A 125 -14.63 14.40 12.51
N TYR A 126 -14.00 13.75 11.52
CA TYR A 126 -14.47 12.46 10.98
C TYR A 126 -13.49 11.30 11.14
N ILE A 127 -12.34 11.53 11.75
CA ILE A 127 -11.29 10.51 11.96
C ILE A 127 -10.91 10.43 13.44
N LEU A 128 -10.39 9.28 13.88
CA LEU A 128 -10.10 9.07 15.30
C LEU A 128 -9.04 10.03 15.81
N GLY A 129 -9.45 10.92 16.73
CA GLY A 129 -8.57 11.88 17.40
C GLY A 129 -8.03 12.97 16.48
N ASP A 130 -8.64 13.17 15.31
CA ASP A 130 -8.28 14.22 14.34
C ASP A 130 -6.82 14.18 13.86
N ARG A 131 -6.19 13.00 13.93
CA ARG A 131 -4.79 12.81 13.55
C ARG A 131 -4.67 12.42 12.09
N ASN A 132 -3.71 13.03 11.40
CA ASN A 132 -3.39 12.75 10.00
C ASN A 132 -4.61 12.84 9.05
N PRO A 133 -5.42 13.92 9.09
CA PRO A 133 -6.40 14.15 8.04
C PRO A 133 -5.69 14.29 6.69
N TYR A 134 -6.19 13.61 5.67
CA TYR A 134 -5.48 13.46 4.39
C TYR A 134 -6.32 13.83 3.16
N TYR A 135 -7.50 14.42 3.35
CA TYR A 135 -8.25 15.01 2.24
C TYR A 135 -7.44 16.10 1.49
N GLU A 136 -6.75 16.95 2.25
CA GLU A 136 -5.89 18.02 1.71
C GLU A 136 -4.50 17.52 1.27
N TRP A 137 -4.32 16.20 1.15
CA TRP A 137 -3.10 15.62 0.60
C TRP A 137 -3.31 15.39 -0.90
N PRO A 138 -2.31 15.67 -1.76
CA PRO A 138 -2.32 15.18 -3.13
C PRO A 138 -2.51 13.66 -3.17
N GLY A 139 -3.13 13.16 -4.23
CA GLY A 139 -3.32 11.73 -4.43
C GLY A 139 -1.99 10.98 -4.44
N PHE A 140 -1.96 9.75 -3.93
CA PHE A 140 -0.70 9.01 -3.71
C PHE A 140 0.13 8.82 -4.99
N LEU A 141 -0.49 8.72 -6.17
CA LEU A 141 0.24 8.56 -7.43
C LEU A 141 1.10 9.78 -7.79
N THR A 142 0.79 10.97 -7.25
CA THR A 142 1.63 12.16 -7.44
C THR A 142 2.94 12.09 -6.64
N THR A 143 3.12 11.08 -5.80
CA THR A 143 4.37 10.84 -5.04
C THR A 143 5.51 10.44 -5.98
N PHE A 144 5.20 9.87 -7.14
CA PHE A 144 6.16 9.22 -8.03
C PHE A 144 6.30 9.94 -9.37
N GLY A 145 7.44 9.71 -10.03
CA GLY A 145 7.65 10.15 -11.41
C GLY A 145 6.70 9.45 -12.40
N ALA A 146 6.41 10.12 -13.52
CA ALA A 146 5.47 9.64 -14.54
C ALA A 146 5.80 8.24 -15.07
N ASP A 147 7.08 7.94 -15.28
CA ASP A 147 7.53 6.64 -15.81
C ASP A 147 7.16 5.48 -14.86
N PHE A 148 7.31 5.67 -13.54
CA PHE A 148 6.90 4.67 -12.56
C PHE A 148 5.38 4.50 -12.56
N VAL A 149 4.63 5.59 -12.55
CA VAL A 149 3.16 5.55 -12.56
C VAL A 149 2.63 4.88 -13.82
N GLN A 150 3.24 5.12 -14.98
CA GLN A 150 2.89 4.49 -16.24
C GLN A 150 3.20 2.99 -16.25
N ALA A 151 4.26 2.56 -15.55
CA ALA A 151 4.63 1.16 -15.45
C ALA A 151 3.72 0.34 -14.52
N LEU A 152 2.97 0.98 -13.61
CA LEU A 152 2.04 0.29 -12.72
C LEU A 152 0.93 -0.44 -13.49
N LEU A 153 0.82 -1.74 -13.24
CA LEU A 153 -0.19 -2.61 -13.85
C LEU A 153 -1.52 -2.53 -13.11
N ASP A 154 -2.61 -2.45 -13.88
CA ASP A 154 -3.94 -2.64 -13.34
C ASP A 154 -4.11 -4.09 -12.85
N THR A 155 -4.56 -4.25 -11.61
CA THR A 155 -4.70 -5.54 -10.95
C THR A 155 -6.13 -5.72 -10.51
N THR A 156 -6.81 -6.75 -11.02
CA THR A 156 -8.15 -7.12 -10.60
C THR A 156 -8.07 -8.02 -9.37
N LEU A 157 -8.72 -7.61 -8.28
CA LEU A 157 -8.66 -8.25 -6.96
C LEU A 157 -10.06 -8.52 -6.45
N THR A 158 -10.18 -9.54 -5.59
CA THR A 158 -11.37 -9.80 -4.81
C THR A 158 -11.19 -9.37 -3.35
N VAL A 159 -12.31 -9.01 -2.74
CA VAL A 159 -12.41 -8.68 -1.31
C VAL A 159 -13.78 -9.07 -0.81
N SER A 160 -13.84 -9.61 0.39
CA SER A 160 -15.04 -10.12 1.03
C SER A 160 -15.94 -8.97 1.48
N LYS A 161 -17.20 -9.29 1.71
CA LYS A 161 -18.19 -8.38 2.27
C LYS A 161 -18.73 -8.97 3.56
N VAL A 162 -19.12 -8.09 4.47
CA VAL A 162 -19.89 -8.48 5.65
C VAL A 162 -21.33 -8.82 5.26
N ASP A 163 -22.05 -9.51 6.14
CA ASP A 163 -23.42 -9.95 5.88
C ASP A 163 -24.38 -8.76 5.69
N GLU A 164 -24.14 -7.64 6.37
CA GLU A 164 -24.89 -6.39 6.23
C GLU A 164 -24.76 -5.77 4.83
N ASP A 165 -23.71 -6.12 4.08
CA ASP A 165 -23.52 -5.74 2.67
C ASP A 165 -23.94 -6.85 1.68
N GLY A 166 -24.72 -7.82 2.18
CA GLY A 166 -25.26 -8.95 1.43
C GLY A 166 -24.31 -10.13 1.26
N GLY A 167 -23.21 -10.19 2.02
CA GLY A 167 -22.23 -11.29 1.98
C GLY A 167 -21.54 -11.47 0.61
N GLY A 168 -20.74 -12.51 0.46
CA GLY A 168 -19.95 -12.79 -0.75
C GLY A 168 -18.74 -11.86 -0.93
N GLN A 169 -18.30 -11.68 -2.17
CA GLN A 169 -17.11 -10.88 -2.49
C GLN A 169 -17.42 -9.78 -3.51
N ASP A 170 -16.79 -8.62 -3.34
CA ASP A 170 -16.65 -7.59 -4.38
C ASP A 170 -15.41 -7.88 -5.25
N THR A 171 -15.43 -7.35 -6.48
CA THR A 171 -14.27 -7.34 -7.38
C THR A 171 -13.94 -5.90 -7.76
N PHE A 172 -12.67 -5.53 -7.71
CA PHE A 172 -12.21 -4.19 -8.07
C PHE A 172 -10.89 -4.26 -8.82
N THR A 173 -10.57 -3.21 -9.59
CA THR A 173 -9.31 -3.12 -10.35
C THR A 173 -8.58 -1.84 -10.00
N ARG A 174 -7.34 -1.95 -9.51
CA ARG A 174 -6.50 -0.82 -9.06
C ARG A 174 -5.02 -1.07 -9.33
N LYS A 175 -4.22 0.00 -9.30
CA LYS A 175 -2.76 -0.04 -9.51
C LYS A 175 -2.01 -0.23 -8.20
N ILE A 176 -2.48 0.46 -7.16
CA ILE A 176 -1.97 0.37 -5.79
C ILE A 176 -3.08 -0.19 -4.90
N PHE A 177 -2.78 -1.17 -4.06
CA PHE A 177 -3.78 -1.85 -3.24
C PHE A 177 -3.17 -2.34 -1.91
N LEU A 178 -4.00 -2.68 -0.93
CA LEU A 178 -3.54 -3.32 0.31
C LEU A 178 -3.62 -4.85 0.19
N ALA A 179 -2.77 -5.57 0.91
CA ALA A 179 -2.81 -7.04 0.95
C ALA A 179 -4.12 -7.53 1.57
N SER A 180 -4.57 -8.72 1.18
CA SER A 180 -5.63 -9.44 1.89
C SER A 180 -5.06 -10.34 2.98
N LYS A 181 -5.93 -10.75 3.90
CA LYS A 181 -5.69 -11.81 4.89
C LYS A 181 -5.20 -13.11 4.22
N THR A 182 -5.82 -13.51 3.10
CA THR A 182 -5.38 -14.68 2.32
C THR A 182 -3.95 -14.50 1.79
N GLU A 183 -3.66 -13.35 1.18
CA GLU A 183 -2.36 -13.08 0.55
C GLU A 183 -1.20 -13.03 1.55
N VAL A 184 -1.46 -12.63 2.79
CA VAL A 184 -0.45 -12.63 3.85
C VAL A 184 -0.35 -13.96 4.58
N GLY A 185 -1.10 -14.98 4.16
CA GLY A 185 -1.02 -16.33 4.74
C GLY A 185 -1.72 -16.49 6.09
N LEU A 186 -2.68 -15.62 6.43
CA LEU A 186 -3.49 -15.70 7.65
C LEU A 186 -4.80 -16.50 7.45
N GLY A 187 -4.93 -17.17 6.31
CA GLY A 187 -6.08 -17.99 5.94
C GLY A 187 -7.22 -17.20 5.27
N ASP A 188 -8.19 -17.93 4.74
CA ASP A 188 -9.30 -17.36 3.99
C ASP A 188 -10.39 -16.74 4.89
N THR A 189 -11.31 -16.03 4.25
CA THR A 189 -12.55 -15.56 4.89
C THR A 189 -13.64 -16.62 4.76
N SER A 190 -14.77 -16.43 5.45
CA SER A 190 -15.98 -17.24 5.24
C SER A 190 -16.55 -17.12 3.83
N GLU A 191 -16.29 -15.99 3.14
CA GLU A 191 -16.76 -15.71 1.78
C GLU A 191 -15.83 -16.25 0.70
N GLY A 192 -14.72 -16.88 1.09
CA GLY A 192 -13.72 -17.47 0.21
C GLY A 192 -12.36 -16.76 0.23
N ALA A 193 -11.46 -17.27 -0.60
CA ALA A 193 -10.10 -16.75 -0.76
C ALA A 193 -10.09 -15.39 -1.47
N GLU A 194 -9.30 -14.46 -0.95
CA GLU A 194 -9.06 -13.13 -1.53
C GLU A 194 -7.71 -13.10 -2.27
N GLY A 195 -7.50 -14.05 -3.17
CA GLY A 195 -6.22 -14.29 -3.85
C GLY A 195 -5.55 -15.59 -3.39
N ALA A 196 -4.22 -15.62 -3.43
CA ALA A 196 -3.40 -16.73 -2.93
C ALA A 196 -2.26 -16.17 -2.07
N PRO A 197 -1.73 -16.92 -1.10
CA PRO A 197 -0.58 -16.48 -0.30
C PRO A 197 0.59 -16.07 -1.19
N LEU A 198 1.10 -14.85 -0.97
CA LEU A 198 2.28 -14.35 -1.68
C LEU A 198 3.54 -15.00 -1.09
N ALA A 199 4.47 -15.40 -1.96
CA ALA A 199 5.67 -16.13 -1.59
C ALA A 199 6.52 -15.49 -0.47
N LEU A 200 6.46 -14.16 -0.32
CA LEU A 200 7.13 -13.43 0.77
C LEU A 200 6.60 -13.79 2.16
N PHE A 201 5.32 -14.15 2.30
CA PHE A 201 4.68 -14.35 3.59
C PHE A 201 4.67 -15.82 4.02
N SER A 202 5.81 -16.30 4.51
CA SER A 202 5.99 -17.70 4.92
C SER A 202 5.65 -17.99 6.39
N ASP A 203 5.71 -16.98 7.25
CA ASP A 203 5.51 -17.08 8.70
C ASP A 203 5.21 -15.70 9.33
N ASP A 204 4.99 -15.65 10.65
CA ASP A 204 4.72 -14.40 11.36
C ASP A 204 5.86 -13.38 11.18
N ALA A 205 7.11 -13.83 11.26
CA ALA A 205 8.28 -12.96 11.13
C ALA A 205 8.36 -12.25 9.77
N SER A 206 7.91 -12.92 8.69
CA SER A 206 7.85 -12.34 7.35
C SER A 206 6.77 -11.24 7.19
N ARG A 207 5.76 -11.23 8.08
CA ARG A 207 4.69 -10.24 8.11
C ARG A 207 5.02 -9.01 8.96
N VAL A 208 5.96 -9.14 9.91
CA VAL A 208 6.41 -8.03 10.75
C VAL A 208 6.87 -6.84 9.90
N ALA A 209 6.33 -5.66 10.18
CA ALA A 209 6.65 -4.43 9.47
C ALA A 209 6.98 -3.29 10.45
N TYR A 210 7.75 -2.33 9.97
CA TYR A 210 8.22 -1.20 10.76
C TYR A 210 7.83 0.10 10.06
N PRO A 211 7.48 1.18 10.79
CA PRO A 211 7.24 2.48 10.19
C PRO A 211 8.53 3.06 9.63
N SER A 212 8.41 3.77 8.51
CA SER A 212 9.54 4.54 7.99
C SER A 212 9.88 5.70 8.95
N ILE A 213 11.11 6.21 8.84
CA ILE A 213 11.50 7.43 9.57
C ILE A 213 10.52 8.55 9.25
N ALA A 214 10.22 8.78 7.97
CA ALA A 214 9.30 9.83 7.55
C ALA A 214 7.87 9.63 8.11
N CYS A 215 7.40 8.38 8.21
CA CYS A 215 6.12 8.05 8.84
C CYS A 215 6.08 8.48 10.31
N VAL A 216 7.13 8.19 11.08
CA VAL A 216 7.17 8.52 12.51
C VAL A 216 7.28 10.02 12.75
N TYR A 217 8.16 10.71 12.01
CA TYR A 217 8.45 12.13 12.27
C TYR A 217 7.42 13.11 11.69
N ASN A 218 6.63 12.70 10.70
CA ASN A 218 5.65 13.57 10.04
C ASN A 218 4.20 13.15 10.29
N SER A 219 3.97 12.38 11.36
CA SER A 219 2.65 11.92 11.79
C SER A 219 2.19 12.69 13.03
N ASP A 220 0.92 13.07 13.04
CA ASP A 220 0.23 13.59 14.22
C ASP A 220 -0.15 12.46 15.21
N PHE A 221 -0.10 11.20 14.76
CA PHE A 221 -0.12 10.03 15.62
C PHE A 221 1.21 9.85 16.33
N SER A 222 1.13 9.75 17.65
CA SER A 222 2.25 9.48 18.53
C SER A 222 1.88 8.44 19.59
N SER A 223 2.86 7.63 19.95
CA SER A 223 2.83 6.68 21.06
C SER A 223 4.27 6.48 21.53
N ALA A 224 4.48 6.16 22.80
CA ALA A 224 5.81 5.88 23.34
C ALA A 224 6.53 4.75 22.57
N ASN A 225 5.76 3.83 21.99
CA ASN A 225 6.29 2.70 21.23
C ASN A 225 6.32 2.95 19.72
N PHE A 226 5.80 4.07 19.21
CA PHE A 226 5.78 4.35 17.77
C PHE A 226 7.13 4.91 17.33
N ALA A 227 8.02 4.03 16.91
CA ALA A 227 9.39 4.35 16.52
C ALA A 227 9.85 3.49 15.32
N PRO A 228 10.82 3.93 14.50
CA PRO A 228 11.29 3.17 13.34
C PRO A 228 11.92 1.81 13.67
N SER A 229 12.33 1.62 14.94
CA SER A 229 12.91 0.38 15.46
C SER A 229 11.88 -0.59 16.03
N ASN A 230 10.62 -0.17 16.15
CA ASN A 230 9.56 -0.97 16.75
C ASN A 230 8.60 -1.44 15.67
N ALA A 231 8.26 -2.72 15.71
CA ALA A 231 7.25 -3.26 14.82
C ALA A 231 5.91 -2.57 15.07
N TRP A 232 5.07 -2.51 14.04
CA TRP A 232 3.79 -1.83 14.12
C TRP A 232 2.74 -2.54 13.28
N ASN A 233 1.49 -2.45 13.73
CA ASN A 233 0.38 -3.07 13.02
C ASN A 233 0.06 -2.34 11.70
N TRP A 234 -0.43 -3.07 10.71
CA TRP A 234 -0.73 -2.52 9.39
C TRP A 234 -1.96 -3.13 8.73
N TRP A 235 -2.62 -2.30 7.92
CA TRP A 235 -3.92 -2.60 7.33
C TRP A 235 -3.89 -3.75 6.34
N LEU A 236 -4.91 -4.60 6.39
CA LEU A 236 -5.32 -5.44 5.28
C LEU A 236 -6.57 -4.86 4.61
N ARG A 237 -6.80 -5.17 3.33
CA ARG A 237 -8.05 -4.80 2.65
C ARG A 237 -9.26 -5.61 3.13
N THR A 238 -9.01 -6.74 3.79
CA THR A 238 -10.04 -7.67 4.24
C THR A 238 -10.89 -7.04 5.34
N PRO A 239 -12.23 -6.98 5.22
CA PRO A 239 -13.07 -6.57 6.32
C PRO A 239 -13.05 -7.61 7.44
N HIS A 240 -13.13 -7.16 8.69
CA HIS A 240 -13.44 -8.06 9.79
C HIS A 240 -14.92 -8.45 9.69
N HIS A 241 -15.19 -9.72 9.35
CA HIS A 241 -16.52 -10.18 8.94
C HIS A 241 -17.65 -9.88 9.94
N SER A 242 -17.36 -9.88 11.24
CA SER A 242 -18.37 -9.66 12.30
C SER A 242 -18.74 -8.20 12.58
N TYR A 243 -18.16 -7.22 11.88
CA TYR A 243 -18.27 -5.81 12.22
C TYR A 243 -18.38 -4.97 10.94
N THR A 244 -19.32 -4.04 10.85
CA THR A 244 -19.50 -3.20 9.64
C THR A 244 -18.52 -2.02 9.53
N MET A 245 -17.67 -1.87 10.55
CA MET A 245 -16.73 -0.76 10.72
C MET A 245 -15.28 -1.17 10.91
N ALA A 246 -14.92 -2.46 10.89
CA ALA A 246 -13.55 -2.90 11.16
C ALA A 246 -12.92 -3.64 9.98
N PHE A 247 -11.63 -3.40 9.75
CA PHE A 247 -10.79 -4.17 8.86
C PHE A 247 -9.90 -5.11 9.66
N GLU A 248 -9.48 -6.22 9.04
CA GLU A 248 -8.39 -7.04 9.54
C GLU A 248 -7.06 -6.29 9.43
N ASP A 249 -6.13 -6.61 10.32
CA ASP A 249 -4.78 -6.10 10.33
C ASP A 249 -3.78 -7.18 10.72
N VAL A 250 -2.52 -6.95 10.38
CA VAL A 250 -1.40 -7.71 10.93
C VAL A 250 -0.86 -6.94 12.12
N ASP A 251 -0.66 -7.60 13.26
CA ASP A 251 -0.13 -6.96 14.47
C ASP A 251 1.39 -6.75 14.46
N ASP A 252 1.96 -6.21 15.54
CA ASP A 252 3.39 -5.95 15.67
C ASP A 252 4.24 -7.22 15.88
N THR A 253 3.62 -8.37 16.08
CA THR A 253 4.28 -9.69 16.12
C THR A 253 4.23 -10.41 14.78
N GLY A 254 3.43 -9.90 13.84
CA GLY A 254 3.18 -10.50 12.54
C GLY A 254 2.02 -11.49 12.52
N ASP A 255 1.28 -11.65 13.62
CA ASP A 255 0.07 -12.47 13.66
C ASP A 255 -1.15 -11.64 13.18
N ARG A 256 -2.31 -12.30 13.07
CA ARG A 256 -3.59 -11.65 12.86
C ARG A 256 -3.92 -10.78 14.07
N GLY A 257 -4.06 -9.47 13.83
CA GLY A 257 -4.54 -8.54 14.84
C GLY A 257 -6.00 -8.78 15.22
N SER A 258 -6.48 -8.02 16.21
CA SER A 258 -7.88 -8.06 16.63
C SER A 258 -8.84 -7.34 15.67
N GLY A 259 -8.31 -6.78 14.57
CA GLY A 259 -9.00 -5.84 13.72
C GLY A 259 -8.89 -4.40 14.24
N SER A 260 -9.01 -3.47 13.31
CA SER A 260 -8.93 -2.03 13.55
C SER A 260 -10.14 -1.33 12.93
N TYR A 261 -10.75 -0.38 13.65
CA TYR A 261 -11.88 0.41 13.14
C TYR A 261 -11.47 1.26 11.94
N ALA A 262 -12.33 1.39 10.93
CA ALA A 262 -12.01 2.03 9.66
C ALA A 262 -11.49 3.46 9.82
N TYR A 263 -12.06 4.25 10.74
CA TYR A 263 -11.64 5.61 11.08
C TYR A 263 -10.38 5.70 11.97
N ALA A 264 -9.78 4.58 12.37
CA ALA A 264 -8.63 4.54 13.26
C ALA A 264 -7.39 5.14 12.60
N THR A 265 -6.64 5.94 13.36
CA THR A 265 -5.45 6.67 12.89
C THR A 265 -4.15 6.06 13.43
N SER A 266 -4.24 4.85 13.98
CA SER A 266 -3.14 4.14 14.66
C SER A 266 -2.67 2.88 13.93
N THR A 267 -3.17 2.62 12.72
CA THR A 267 -2.81 1.45 11.90
C THR A 267 -2.10 1.89 10.62
N GLY A 268 -1.04 1.17 10.27
CA GLY A 268 -0.11 1.56 9.22
C GLY A 268 -0.58 1.24 7.80
N VAL A 269 -0.29 2.14 6.85
CA VAL A 269 -0.50 1.91 5.42
C VAL A 269 0.75 1.25 4.81
N ARG A 270 0.60 0.04 4.28
CA ARG A 270 1.66 -0.75 3.63
C ARG A 270 1.18 -1.30 2.28
N PRO A 271 1.21 -0.49 1.21
CA PRO A 271 0.58 -0.85 -0.06
C PRO A 271 1.44 -1.79 -0.91
N LEU A 272 0.76 -2.44 -1.86
CA LEU A 272 1.30 -3.29 -2.89
C LEU A 272 1.06 -2.68 -4.27
N CYS A 273 1.87 -3.11 -5.23
CA CYS A 273 1.66 -2.83 -6.64
C CYS A 273 2.20 -3.98 -7.52
N ASN A 274 1.83 -3.96 -8.80
CA ASN A 274 2.38 -4.86 -9.79
C ASN A 274 3.12 -4.09 -10.88
N LEU A 275 4.31 -4.54 -11.22
CA LEU A 275 5.11 -4.03 -12.33
C LEU A 275 5.38 -5.12 -13.37
N PRO A 276 5.60 -4.77 -14.65
CA PRO A 276 6.03 -5.73 -15.66
C PRO A 276 7.38 -6.33 -15.25
N GLY A 277 7.50 -7.65 -15.27
CA GLY A 277 8.76 -8.33 -15.04
C GLY A 277 9.84 -7.98 -16.07
N SER A 278 9.44 -7.44 -17.23
CA SER A 278 10.32 -6.96 -18.28
C SER A 278 10.94 -5.58 -18.01
N LEU A 279 10.54 -4.87 -16.95
CA LEU A 279 11.21 -3.63 -16.54
C LEU A 279 12.70 -3.89 -16.28
N ARG A 280 13.53 -2.92 -16.60
CA ARG A 280 14.96 -2.99 -16.33
C ARG A 280 15.27 -2.41 -14.96
N VAL A 281 16.13 -3.11 -14.22
CA VAL A 281 16.70 -2.65 -12.96
C VAL A 281 18.22 -2.73 -13.02
N SER A 282 18.90 -2.04 -12.12
CA SER A 282 20.36 -2.07 -12.01
C SER A 282 20.89 -3.52 -11.90
N GLU A 283 22.08 -3.78 -12.45
CA GLU A 283 22.68 -5.12 -12.38
C GLU A 283 22.96 -5.58 -10.95
N SER A 284 23.32 -4.63 -10.08
CA SER A 284 23.62 -4.84 -8.67
C SER A 284 22.90 -3.81 -7.80
N PRO A 285 22.63 -4.12 -6.52
CA PRO A 285 22.09 -3.15 -5.59
C PRO A 285 23.05 -1.98 -5.34
N ASN A 286 22.50 -0.85 -4.92
CA ASN A 286 23.26 0.31 -4.46
C ASN A 286 23.89 0.09 -3.08
N ALA A 287 24.53 1.12 -2.53
CA ALA A 287 25.17 1.06 -1.20
C ALA A 287 24.18 0.80 -0.04
N ALA A 288 22.88 1.06 -0.24
CA ALA A 288 21.82 0.76 0.73
C ALA A 288 21.22 -0.65 0.54
N GLY A 289 21.72 -1.43 -0.43
CA GLY A 289 21.22 -2.77 -0.73
C GLY A 289 19.98 -2.80 -1.63
N ASN A 290 19.59 -1.68 -2.24
CA ASN A 290 18.40 -1.60 -3.10
C ASN A 290 18.79 -1.57 -4.58
N TYR A 291 18.04 -2.27 -5.42
CA TYR A 291 18.06 -2.08 -6.86
C TYR A 291 17.39 -0.75 -7.25
N THR A 292 17.73 -0.20 -8.41
CA THR A 292 17.06 1.00 -8.97
C THR A 292 16.42 0.66 -10.30
N ILE A 293 15.27 1.27 -10.60
CA ILE A 293 14.64 1.16 -11.92
C ILE A 293 15.49 1.94 -12.93
N MET A 294 15.73 1.32 -14.09
CA MET A 294 16.50 1.90 -15.18
C MET A 294 15.50 2.32 -16.27
N ASN A 295 15.49 3.63 -16.57
CA ASN A 295 14.69 4.20 -17.66
C ASN A 295 15.41 4.06 -19.00
#